data_AF-A0A067BPE7-F1
#
_entry.id   AF-A0A067BPE7-F1
#
_cell.length_a   1.000
_cell.length_b   1.000
_cell.length_c   1.000
_cell.angle_alpha   90.00
_cell.angle_beta   90.00
_cell.angle_gamma   90.00
#
_symmetry.space_group_name_H-M   'P 1'
#
loop_
_entity.id
_entity.type
_entity.pdbx_description
1 polymer ?
#
loop_
_entity_poly.entity_id
_entity_poly.type
_entity_poly.pdbx_seq_one_letter_code
_entity_poly.pdbx_strand_id
1 'polypeptide(L)'
;MQTTVLVVMWSLLTASAMAAWNALEQASLAACPCAEASLCLPVVSSRRFEVFAFSPAASDNWRYYDYSVLTTIAWNLDKGLLCHAHAHRVKIVVLHNFEHVDQLCNASAREAWVHATYTAIVTNYADGVNVDTEAAITRHDHAACLTLLLQELRVELQAHAFTRHAQITFDVAWSPSGIDQRYYDYAGLAAAADYVFVMAYDMRSQLYDHCLAGANSPIAQVQRGLDDY
;
A
#
# COMPACT_ATOMS: atom_id res chain seq x y z
N MET A 1 7.70 68.58 2.78
CA MET A 1 8.06 67.33 2.09
C MET A 1 8.57 66.37 3.16
N GLN A 2 7.68 65.50 3.66
CA GLN A 2 8.00 64.49 4.67
C GLN A 2 8.49 63.23 3.97
N THR A 3 9.71 62.82 4.30
CA THR A 3 10.33 61.57 3.86
C THR A 3 9.89 60.45 4.81
N THR A 4 9.05 59.54 4.30
CA THR A 4 8.62 58.34 5.02
C THR A 4 9.70 57.26 4.86
N VAL A 5 10.29 56.84 5.98
CA VAL A 5 11.24 55.72 6.05
C VAL A 5 10.44 54.42 6.06
N LEU A 6 10.60 53.58 5.02
CA LEU A 6 10.10 52.21 5.00
C LEU A 6 10.99 51.33 5.88
N VAL A 7 10.42 50.82 6.98
CA VAL A 7 11.01 49.74 7.78
C VAL A 7 10.69 48.42 7.09
N VAL A 8 11.72 47.73 6.59
CA VAL A 8 11.60 46.38 6.04
C VAL A 8 11.51 45.40 7.21
N MET A 9 10.31 44.92 7.51
CA MET A 9 10.12 43.77 8.40
C MET A 9 10.65 42.51 7.70
N TRP A 10 11.75 41.98 8.23
CA TRP A 10 12.24 40.65 7.85
C TRP A 10 11.25 39.61 8.38
N SER A 11 10.62 38.90 7.46
CA SER A 11 9.70 37.80 7.72
C SER A 11 10.44 36.60 8.33
N LEU A 12 10.33 36.43 9.64
CA LEU A 12 10.57 35.16 10.32
C LEU A 12 9.40 34.21 10.00
N LEU A 13 9.52 33.45 8.90
CA LEU A 13 8.61 32.36 8.54
C LEU A 13 9.43 31.12 8.16
N THR A 14 10.16 30.54 9.12
CA THR A 14 10.86 29.26 8.94
C THR A 14 10.71 28.33 10.15
N ALA A 15 9.52 28.30 10.78
CA ALA A 15 9.23 27.33 11.82
C ALA A 15 7.73 26.97 11.88
N SER A 16 7.23 26.17 10.95
CA SER A 16 5.90 25.55 11.10
C SER A 16 5.70 24.18 10.46
N ALA A 17 6.72 23.57 9.84
CA ALA A 17 6.59 22.21 9.29
C ALA A 17 6.91 21.09 10.29
N MET A 18 7.68 21.37 11.36
CA MET A 18 8.05 20.34 12.35
C MET A 18 6.94 20.02 13.38
N ALA A 19 5.82 20.75 13.34
CA ALA A 19 4.75 20.62 14.34
C ALA A 19 3.68 19.55 14.02
N ALA A 20 3.82 18.80 12.92
CA ALA A 20 2.80 17.84 12.47
C ALA A 20 3.18 16.38 12.71
N TRP A 21 4.46 16.06 12.88
CA TRP A 21 4.94 14.68 12.98
C TRP A 21 5.06 14.22 14.43
N ASN A 22 4.63 13.00 14.74
CA ASN A 22 4.83 12.38 16.04
C ASN A 22 6.28 11.88 16.23
N ALA A 23 6.60 11.39 17.42
CA ALA A 23 7.98 11.01 17.77
C ALA A 23 8.57 9.89 16.87
N LEU A 24 7.74 8.93 16.45
CA LEU A 24 8.18 7.84 15.56
C LEU A 24 8.50 8.38 14.16
N GLU A 25 7.63 9.23 13.62
CA GLU A 25 7.80 9.86 12.31
C GLU A 25 9.04 10.77 12.31
N GLN A 26 9.23 11.59 13.35
CA GLN A 26 10.41 12.45 13.49
C GLN A 26 11.71 11.63 13.57
N ALA A 27 11.72 10.57 14.40
CA ALA A 27 12.89 9.71 14.54
C ALA A 27 13.23 9.00 13.24
N SER A 28 12.22 8.50 12.52
CA SER A 28 12.41 7.88 11.21
C SER A 28 12.98 8.89 10.22
N LEU A 29 12.36 10.06 10.07
CA LEU A 29 12.81 11.08 9.11
C LEU A 29 14.22 11.62 9.41
N ALA A 30 14.63 11.67 10.67
CA ALA A 30 16.00 11.99 11.07
C ALA A 30 17.03 10.92 10.63
N ALA A 31 16.59 9.67 10.45
CA ALA A 31 17.39 8.53 10.00
C ALA A 31 17.24 8.23 8.50
N CYS A 32 16.78 9.20 7.71
CA CYS A 32 16.56 9.04 6.27
C CYS A 32 17.82 8.52 5.55
N PRO A 33 17.74 7.38 4.83
CA PRO A 33 18.90 6.79 4.14
C PRO A 33 19.23 7.46 2.80
N CYS A 34 18.36 8.36 2.31
CA CYS A 34 18.52 8.99 1.00
C CYS A 34 19.50 10.16 1.06
N ALA A 35 20.18 10.42 -0.06
CA ALA A 35 21.08 11.57 -0.20
C ALA A 35 20.35 12.91 -0.01
N GLU A 36 19.08 12.96 -0.42
CA GLU A 36 18.17 14.09 -0.19
C GLU A 36 17.09 13.68 0.81
N ALA A 37 17.00 14.37 1.95
CA ALA A 37 16.04 14.06 3.01
C ALA A 37 14.57 14.16 2.56
N SER A 38 14.28 14.98 1.55
CA SER A 38 12.95 15.08 0.94
C SER A 38 12.49 13.79 0.27
N LEU A 39 13.41 12.90 -0.13
CA LEU A 39 13.05 11.61 -0.72
C LEU A 39 12.52 10.61 0.30
N CYS A 40 12.63 10.88 1.61
CA CYS A 40 11.99 10.07 2.64
C CYS A 40 10.58 10.54 2.99
N LEU A 41 10.07 11.58 2.32
CA LEU A 41 8.71 12.04 2.47
C LEU A 41 7.78 11.25 1.53
N PRO A 42 6.49 11.10 1.89
CA PRO A 42 5.52 10.44 1.04
C PRO A 42 5.42 11.11 -0.34
N VAL A 43 5.38 10.30 -1.39
CA VAL A 43 5.28 10.72 -2.77
C VAL A 43 3.87 11.26 -3.05
N VAL A 44 3.80 12.57 -3.27
CA VAL A 44 2.57 13.24 -3.69
C VAL A 44 2.44 13.18 -5.21
N SER A 45 1.59 12.29 -5.72
CA SER A 45 1.27 12.18 -7.13
C SER A 45 -0.22 11.95 -7.39
N SER A 46 -0.81 12.76 -8.29
CA SER A 46 -2.06 12.43 -8.95
C SER A 46 -1.75 11.77 -10.29
N ARG A 47 -2.02 10.47 -10.41
CA ARG A 47 -1.93 9.74 -11.68
C ARG A 47 -3.33 9.33 -12.10
N ARG A 48 -3.62 9.41 -13.40
CA ARG A 48 -4.89 8.91 -13.97
C ARG A 48 -4.89 7.38 -14.08
N PHE A 49 -3.71 6.78 -14.17
CA PHE A 49 -3.51 5.35 -14.37
C PHE A 49 -2.36 4.90 -13.48
N GLU A 50 -2.47 3.70 -12.92
CA GLU A 50 -1.45 3.08 -12.07
C GLU A 50 -0.78 1.95 -12.85
N VAL A 51 0.55 1.95 -12.86
CA VAL A 51 1.37 0.80 -13.28
C VAL A 51 2.05 0.27 -12.02
N PHE A 52 1.48 -0.81 -11.51
CA PHE A 52 1.86 -1.43 -10.25
C PHE A 52 2.80 -2.60 -10.50
N ALA A 53 3.97 -2.62 -9.85
CA ALA A 53 4.94 -3.69 -9.99
C ALA A 53 5.17 -4.40 -8.65
N PHE A 54 5.09 -5.72 -8.66
CA PHE A 54 5.51 -6.56 -7.52
C PHE A 54 7.00 -6.88 -7.67
N SER A 55 7.79 -6.58 -6.64
CA SER A 55 9.24 -6.82 -6.61
C SER A 55 9.62 -7.75 -5.44
N PRO A 56 9.21 -9.03 -5.46
CA PRO A 56 9.41 -9.94 -4.32
C PRO A 56 10.88 -10.28 -4.02
N ALA A 57 11.78 -10.15 -5.00
CA ALA A 57 13.18 -10.54 -4.85
C ALA A 57 14.04 -9.40 -4.30
N ALA A 58 14.76 -9.66 -3.20
CA ALA A 58 15.87 -8.82 -2.74
C ALA A 58 17.06 -8.97 -3.70
N SER A 59 16.99 -8.29 -4.83
CA SER A 59 18.02 -8.18 -5.85
C SER A 59 18.16 -6.73 -6.30
N ASP A 60 19.25 -6.40 -6.96
CA ASP A 60 19.48 -5.06 -7.52
C ASP A 60 18.82 -4.88 -8.91
N ASN A 61 18.03 -5.86 -9.38
CA ASN A 61 17.33 -5.78 -10.66
C ASN A 61 16.38 -4.60 -10.76
N TRP A 62 15.93 -4.06 -9.62
CA TRP A 62 15.12 -2.85 -9.59
C TRP A 62 15.78 -1.67 -10.32
N ARG A 63 17.12 -1.65 -10.41
CA ARG A 63 17.86 -0.63 -11.17
C ARG A 63 17.52 -0.59 -12.65
N TYR A 64 16.97 -1.67 -13.20
CA TYR A 64 16.61 -1.79 -14.61
C TYR A 64 15.12 -1.56 -14.89
N TYR A 65 14.33 -1.27 -13.86
CA TYR A 65 12.91 -0.97 -14.04
C TYR A 65 12.71 0.32 -14.82
N ASP A 66 11.59 0.40 -15.56
CA ASP A 66 11.22 1.62 -16.28
C ASP A 66 10.45 2.58 -15.36
N TYR A 67 11.19 3.41 -14.63
CA TYR A 67 10.63 4.43 -13.72
C TYR A 67 9.89 5.56 -14.43
N SER A 68 9.93 5.63 -15.78
CA SER A 68 9.10 6.58 -16.52
C SER A 68 7.64 6.12 -16.63
N VAL A 69 7.41 4.82 -16.47
CA VAL A 69 6.10 4.17 -16.61
C VAL A 69 5.53 3.76 -15.24
N LEU A 70 6.37 3.23 -14.35
CA LEU A 70 5.94 2.76 -13.02
C LEU A 70 5.31 3.87 -12.19
N THR A 71 4.31 3.50 -11.38
CA THR A 71 3.68 4.40 -10.41
C THR A 71 3.84 3.92 -8.99
N THR A 72 3.78 2.61 -8.77
CA THR A 72 3.99 1.98 -7.46
C THR A 72 4.80 0.69 -7.59
N ILE A 73 5.69 0.44 -6.64
CA ILE A 73 6.40 -0.82 -6.47
C ILE A 73 6.06 -1.40 -5.09
N ALA A 74 5.67 -2.67 -5.06
CA ALA A 74 5.29 -3.38 -3.84
C ALA A 74 6.35 -4.41 -3.43
N TRP A 75 6.39 -4.66 -2.12
CA TRP A 75 7.07 -5.79 -1.47
C TRP A 75 8.60 -5.74 -1.44
N ASN A 76 9.21 -4.65 -1.90
CA ASN A 76 10.65 -4.44 -1.82
C ASN A 76 10.97 -3.20 -0.98
N LEU A 77 11.65 -3.42 0.15
CA LEU A 77 11.99 -2.39 1.13
C LEU A 77 13.48 -2.02 1.11
N ASP A 78 14.21 -2.40 0.05
CA ASP A 78 15.58 -1.95 -0.19
C ASP A 78 15.64 -0.41 -0.17
N LYS A 79 16.57 0.14 0.62
CA LYS A 79 16.65 1.60 0.80
C LYS A 79 17.21 2.32 -0.42
N GLY A 80 18.04 1.66 -1.22
CA GLY A 80 18.49 2.20 -2.50
C GLY A 80 17.33 2.29 -3.50
N LEU A 81 16.48 1.25 -3.54
CA LEU A 81 15.25 1.26 -4.34
C LEU A 81 14.32 2.38 -3.89
N LEU A 82 14.02 2.50 -2.60
CA LEU A 82 13.19 3.56 -2.03
C LEU A 82 13.64 4.94 -2.53
N CYS A 83 14.91 5.28 -2.31
CA CYS A 83 15.44 6.58 -2.70
C CYS A 83 15.38 6.80 -4.22
N HIS A 84 15.66 5.77 -5.01
CA HIS A 84 15.60 5.86 -6.47
C HIS A 84 14.17 6.01 -6.99
N ALA A 85 13.22 5.25 -6.44
CA ALA A 85 11.80 5.32 -6.78
C ALA A 85 11.23 6.71 -6.44
N HIS A 86 11.48 7.22 -5.23
CA HIS A 86 10.98 8.52 -4.80
C HIS A 86 11.57 9.66 -5.63
N ALA A 87 12.84 9.56 -6.05
CA ALA A 87 13.45 10.53 -6.97
C ALA A 87 12.74 10.59 -8.34
N HIS A 88 12.08 9.50 -8.74
CA HIS A 88 11.26 9.41 -9.95
C HIS A 88 9.76 9.55 -9.68
N ARG A 89 9.37 9.91 -8.45
CA ARG A 89 7.96 10.00 -8.02
C ARG A 89 7.18 8.69 -8.21
N VAL A 90 7.84 7.57 -7.96
CA VAL A 90 7.27 6.22 -7.89
C VAL A 90 7.11 5.85 -6.43
N LYS A 91 5.92 5.37 -6.07
CA LYS A 91 5.57 4.98 -4.71
C LYS A 91 6.19 3.64 -4.33
N ILE A 92 6.46 3.44 -3.05
CA ILE A 92 6.79 2.15 -2.46
C ILE A 92 5.71 1.75 -1.46
N VAL A 93 5.21 0.52 -1.53
CA VAL A 93 4.25 0.01 -0.54
C VAL A 93 4.79 -1.24 0.16
N VAL A 94 4.58 -1.31 1.48
CA VAL A 94 4.95 -2.49 2.28
C VAL A 94 4.00 -3.65 1.99
N LEU A 95 4.50 -4.88 2.10
CA LEU A 95 3.64 -6.06 2.21
C LEU A 95 3.24 -6.21 3.68
N HIS A 96 1.95 -6.40 3.97
CA HIS A 96 1.54 -6.91 5.27
C HIS A 96 0.27 -7.73 5.14
N ASN A 97 0.35 -8.99 5.53
CA ASN A 97 -0.75 -9.94 5.47
C ASN A 97 -1.31 -10.19 6.87
N PHE A 98 -2.59 -10.55 6.96
CA PHE A 98 -3.18 -11.00 8.22
C PHE A 98 -3.13 -12.54 8.27
N GLU A 99 -1.98 -13.08 8.69
CA GLU A 99 -1.67 -14.52 8.66
C GLU A 99 -2.66 -15.39 9.48
N HIS A 100 -3.09 -14.89 10.64
CA HIS A 100 -3.95 -15.62 11.56
C HIS A 100 -5.44 -15.34 11.30
N VAL A 101 -5.98 -15.81 10.18
CA VAL A 101 -7.36 -15.51 9.78
C VAL A 101 -8.43 -15.93 10.81
N ASP A 102 -8.12 -16.91 11.67
CA ASP A 102 -8.96 -17.30 12.81
C ASP A 102 -9.11 -16.21 13.88
N GLN A 103 -8.16 -15.26 13.91
CA GLN A 103 -8.16 -14.09 14.80
C GLN A 103 -8.70 -12.82 14.14
N LEU A 104 -9.19 -12.86 12.89
CA LEU A 104 -9.69 -11.65 12.21
C LEU A 104 -10.78 -10.94 13.01
N CYS A 105 -11.66 -11.68 13.68
CA CYS A 105 -12.72 -11.08 14.48
C CYS A 105 -12.29 -10.67 15.90
N ASN A 106 -11.04 -10.92 16.28
CA ASN A 106 -10.45 -10.45 17.53
C ASN A 106 -9.98 -9.00 17.37
N ALA A 107 -10.67 -8.06 18.03
CA ALA A 107 -10.38 -6.62 17.91
C ALA A 107 -8.94 -6.28 18.30
N SER A 108 -8.40 -6.88 19.37
CA SER A 108 -7.03 -6.61 19.81
C SER A 108 -5.98 -7.16 18.85
N ALA A 109 -6.28 -8.26 18.16
CA ALA A 109 -5.39 -8.78 17.12
C ALA A 109 -5.35 -7.85 15.91
N ARG A 110 -6.51 -7.33 15.48
CA ARG A 110 -6.58 -6.33 14.41
C ARG A 110 -5.88 -5.02 14.77
N GLU A 111 -6.11 -4.50 15.98
CA GLU A 111 -5.45 -3.29 16.48
C GLU A 111 -3.93 -3.44 16.47
N ALA A 112 -3.41 -4.57 16.95
CA ALA A 112 -1.97 -4.85 16.93
C ALA A 112 -1.41 -4.90 15.50
N TRP A 113 -2.14 -5.54 14.58
CA TRP A 113 -1.77 -5.58 13.17
C TRP A 113 -1.78 -4.19 12.52
N VAL A 114 -2.82 -3.39 12.77
CA VAL A 114 -2.96 -2.02 12.25
C VAL A 114 -1.80 -1.15 12.71
N HIS A 115 -1.47 -1.19 14.00
CA HIS A 115 -0.34 -0.46 14.57
C HIS A 115 1.00 -0.93 13.96
N ALA A 116 1.17 -2.23 13.74
CA ALA A 116 2.35 -2.78 13.09
C ALA A 116 2.46 -2.33 11.63
N THR A 117 1.36 -2.29 10.88
CA THR A 117 1.31 -1.75 9.51
C THR A 117 1.71 -0.28 9.47
N TYR A 118 1.12 0.55 10.34
CA TYR A 118 1.50 1.96 10.47
C TYR A 118 3.00 2.12 10.75
N THR A 119 3.53 1.36 11.71
CA THR A 119 4.94 1.37 12.06
C THR A 119 5.82 0.95 10.89
N ALA A 120 5.43 -0.09 10.14
CA ALA A 120 6.15 -0.56 8.97
C ALA A 120 6.19 0.51 7.87
N ILE A 121 5.09 1.21 7.62
CA ILE A 121 5.03 2.30 6.64
C ILE A 121 6.02 3.42 7.04
N VAL A 122 5.94 3.91 8.28
CA VAL A 122 6.77 5.03 8.75
C VAL A 122 8.26 4.67 8.76
N THR A 123 8.62 3.52 9.34
CA THR A 123 10.03 3.10 9.47
C THR A 123 10.66 2.71 8.14
N ASN A 124 9.84 2.39 7.13
CA ASN A 124 10.32 2.12 5.78
C ASN A 124 10.18 3.29 4.81
N TYR A 125 9.66 4.43 5.27
CA TYR A 125 9.34 5.60 4.43
C TYR A 125 8.41 5.26 3.26
N ALA A 126 7.57 4.25 3.43
CA ALA A 126 6.68 3.78 2.38
C ALA A 126 5.49 4.72 2.21
N ASP A 127 4.87 4.66 1.05
CA ASP A 127 3.69 5.42 0.66
C ASP A 127 2.38 4.67 0.94
N GLY A 128 2.45 3.53 1.61
CA GLY A 128 1.28 2.69 1.81
C GLY A 128 1.59 1.23 2.08
N VAL A 129 0.53 0.43 1.97
CA VAL A 129 0.55 -1.02 2.15
C VAL A 129 -0.22 -1.71 1.03
N ASN A 130 0.31 -2.84 0.60
CA ASN A 130 -0.39 -3.86 -0.15
C ASN A 130 -0.63 -5.07 0.76
N VAL A 131 -1.89 -5.49 0.83
CA VAL A 131 -2.35 -6.60 1.67
C VAL A 131 -2.70 -7.77 0.76
N ASP A 132 -2.02 -8.89 0.95
CA ASP A 132 -2.11 -10.08 0.12
C ASP A 132 -2.35 -11.33 0.98
N THR A 133 -3.48 -11.35 1.69
CA THR A 133 -3.76 -12.38 2.71
C THR A 133 -3.89 -13.79 2.13
N GLU A 134 -4.40 -13.94 0.89
CA GLU A 134 -4.61 -15.20 0.14
C GLU A 134 -5.26 -16.39 0.87
N ALA A 135 -5.71 -16.23 2.11
CA ALA A 135 -6.21 -17.32 2.95
C ALA A 135 -7.69 -17.63 2.69
N ALA A 136 -8.06 -18.91 2.84
CA ALA A 136 -9.45 -19.35 2.76
C ALA A 136 -10.31 -18.67 3.84
N ILE A 137 -11.38 -17.99 3.42
CA ILE A 137 -12.38 -17.40 4.31
C ILE A 137 -13.75 -17.73 3.72
N THR A 138 -14.41 -18.71 4.31
CA THR A 138 -15.73 -19.22 3.86
C THR A 138 -16.89 -18.70 4.69
N ARG A 139 -16.60 -18.12 5.87
CA ARG A 139 -17.62 -17.60 6.78
C ARG A 139 -17.81 -16.10 6.55
N HIS A 140 -19.07 -15.70 6.41
CA HIS A 140 -19.44 -14.30 6.19
C HIS A 140 -19.00 -13.37 7.33
N ASP A 141 -19.02 -13.83 8.57
CA ASP A 141 -18.56 -13.01 9.70
C ASP A 141 -17.07 -12.70 9.64
N HIS A 142 -16.24 -13.67 9.23
CA HIS A 142 -14.79 -13.47 9.05
C HIS A 142 -14.49 -12.57 7.84
N ALA A 143 -15.25 -12.72 6.75
CA ALA A 143 -15.14 -11.81 5.61
C ALA A 143 -15.46 -10.35 6.01
N ALA A 144 -16.50 -10.14 6.82
CA ALA A 144 -16.82 -8.82 7.37
C ALA A 144 -15.72 -8.29 8.31
N CYS A 145 -15.10 -9.16 9.12
CA CYS A 145 -13.98 -8.78 9.98
C CYS A 145 -12.72 -8.41 9.18
N LEU A 146 -12.49 -8.99 8.00
CA LEU A 146 -11.43 -8.59 7.08
C LEU A 146 -11.69 -7.19 6.48
N THR A 147 -12.93 -6.89 6.08
CA THR A 147 -13.33 -5.53 5.69
C THR A 147 -13.08 -4.54 6.83
N LEU A 148 -13.47 -4.91 8.06
CA LEU A 148 -13.28 -4.07 9.23
C LEU A 148 -11.79 -3.79 9.52
N LEU A 149 -10.90 -4.76 9.31
CA LEU A 149 -9.45 -4.57 9.42
C LEU A 149 -8.94 -3.42 8.53
N LEU A 150 -9.37 -3.37 7.26
CA LEU A 150 -8.97 -2.30 6.34
C LEU A 150 -9.58 -0.95 6.70
N GLN A 151 -10.80 -0.94 7.23
CA GLN A 151 -11.45 0.29 7.71
C GLN A 151 -10.71 0.85 8.93
N GLU A 152 -10.37 0.00 9.91
CA GLU A 152 -9.57 0.37 11.09
C GLU A 152 -8.18 0.87 10.66
N LEU A 153 -7.53 0.20 9.71
CA LEU A 153 -6.27 0.65 9.12
C LEU A 153 -6.41 2.04 8.49
N ARG A 154 -7.45 2.28 7.68
CA ARG A 154 -7.66 3.59 7.04
C ARG A 154 -7.80 4.70 8.07
N VAL A 155 -8.56 4.46 9.14
CA VAL A 155 -8.72 5.42 10.24
C VAL A 155 -7.38 5.73 10.90
N GLU A 156 -6.59 4.69 11.22
CA GLU A 156 -5.26 4.86 11.82
C GLU A 156 -4.35 5.70 10.90
N LEU A 157 -4.23 5.33 9.63
CA LEU A 157 -3.34 6.06 8.71
C LEU A 157 -3.78 7.51 8.51
N GLN A 158 -5.08 7.80 8.49
CA GLN A 158 -5.60 9.17 8.37
C GLN A 158 -5.32 10.05 9.60
N ALA A 159 -5.08 9.46 10.77
CA ALA A 159 -4.79 10.19 11.99
C ALA A 159 -3.39 10.80 12.04
N HIS A 160 -2.45 10.31 11.21
CA HIS A 160 -1.04 10.74 11.26
C HIS A 160 -0.62 11.52 10.01
N ALA A 161 0.17 12.57 10.21
CA ALA A 161 0.52 13.48 9.13
C ALA A 161 1.39 12.82 8.05
N PHE A 162 2.24 11.84 8.40
CA PHE A 162 3.04 11.11 7.42
C PHE A 162 2.18 10.16 6.57
N THR A 163 1.23 9.45 7.18
CA THR A 163 0.48 8.37 6.53
C THR A 163 -0.92 8.75 6.07
N ARG A 164 -1.39 9.99 6.30
CA ARG A 164 -2.77 10.40 5.95
C ARG A 164 -3.20 10.24 4.49
N HIS A 165 -2.22 10.13 3.59
CA HIS A 165 -2.43 9.89 2.16
C HIS A 165 -1.83 8.56 1.70
N ALA A 166 -1.51 7.68 2.65
CA ALA A 166 -0.98 6.37 2.38
C ALA A 166 -1.98 5.56 1.54
N GLN A 167 -1.45 4.91 0.51
CA GLN A 167 -2.18 4.01 -0.38
C GLN A 167 -2.45 2.69 0.35
N ILE A 168 -3.69 2.22 0.30
CA ILE A 168 -4.09 0.89 0.77
C ILE A 168 -4.54 0.12 -0.46
N THR A 169 -3.88 -1.00 -0.74
CA THR A 169 -4.27 -1.92 -1.82
C THR A 169 -4.48 -3.31 -1.25
N PHE A 170 -5.34 -4.07 -1.90
CA PHE A 170 -5.67 -5.43 -1.46
C PHE A 170 -5.72 -6.37 -2.65
N ASP A 171 -5.03 -7.50 -2.55
CA ASP A 171 -4.94 -8.48 -3.62
C ASP A 171 -6.12 -9.45 -3.51
N VAL A 172 -6.85 -9.62 -4.62
CA VAL A 172 -8.01 -10.50 -4.71
C VAL A 172 -7.79 -11.54 -5.79
N ALA A 173 -8.47 -12.67 -5.66
CA ALA A 173 -8.40 -13.72 -6.66
C ALA A 173 -8.85 -13.23 -8.05
N TRP A 174 -8.61 -14.01 -9.09
CA TRP A 174 -8.98 -13.64 -10.46
C TRP A 174 -10.50 -13.55 -10.71
N SER A 175 -11.34 -14.03 -9.79
CA SER A 175 -12.81 -13.98 -9.85
C SER A 175 -13.40 -14.00 -8.43
N PRO A 176 -14.57 -13.37 -8.19
CA PRO A 176 -15.23 -13.40 -6.89
C PRO A 176 -15.92 -14.74 -6.57
N SER A 177 -15.90 -15.71 -7.49
CA SER A 177 -16.62 -16.99 -7.39
C SER A 177 -16.01 -18.00 -6.42
N GLY A 178 -15.43 -17.54 -5.31
CA GLY A 178 -14.91 -18.42 -4.26
C GLY A 178 -13.61 -19.13 -4.60
N ILE A 179 -12.78 -18.55 -5.47
CA ILE A 179 -11.49 -19.12 -5.89
C ILE A 179 -10.62 -19.42 -4.66
N ASP A 180 -10.18 -20.66 -4.53
CA ASP A 180 -9.41 -21.17 -3.38
C ASP A 180 -10.11 -20.96 -2.03
N GLN A 181 -11.44 -21.05 -2.03
CA GLN A 181 -12.29 -20.82 -0.85
C GLN A 181 -12.20 -19.39 -0.30
N ARG A 182 -11.80 -18.43 -1.14
CA ARG A 182 -11.80 -17.00 -0.82
C ARG A 182 -13.18 -16.41 -1.13
N TYR A 183 -14.06 -16.37 -0.12
CA TYR A 183 -15.37 -15.72 -0.18
C TYR A 183 -15.34 -14.41 0.61
N TYR A 184 -14.50 -13.47 0.16
CA TYR A 184 -14.34 -12.19 0.81
C TYR A 184 -15.52 -11.25 0.53
N ASP A 185 -15.67 -10.21 1.36
CA ASP A 185 -16.59 -9.11 1.12
C ASP A 185 -15.97 -8.12 0.14
N TYR A 186 -15.93 -8.48 -1.15
CA TYR A 186 -15.22 -7.71 -2.18
C TYR A 186 -15.68 -6.26 -2.28
N ALA A 187 -16.98 -5.99 -2.12
CA ALA A 187 -17.52 -4.63 -2.12
C ALA A 187 -17.04 -3.83 -0.92
N GLY A 188 -17.02 -4.44 0.28
CA GLY A 188 -16.47 -3.83 1.48
C GLY A 188 -14.97 -3.56 1.37
N LEU A 189 -14.19 -4.51 0.86
CA LEU A 189 -12.75 -4.36 0.60
C LEU A 189 -12.50 -3.20 -0.37
N ALA A 190 -13.22 -3.15 -1.51
CA ALA A 190 -13.08 -2.10 -2.50
C ALA A 190 -13.49 -0.72 -1.99
N ALA A 191 -14.42 -0.65 -1.02
CA ALA A 191 -14.80 0.61 -0.38
C ALA A 191 -13.77 1.12 0.64
N ALA A 192 -12.95 0.23 1.22
CA ALA A 192 -11.94 0.58 2.22
C ALA A 192 -10.54 0.81 1.62
N ALA A 193 -10.21 0.11 0.54
CA ALA A 193 -8.96 0.24 -0.22
C ALA A 193 -9.03 1.39 -1.24
N ASP A 194 -7.87 1.87 -1.70
CA ASP A 194 -7.79 2.80 -2.84
C ASP A 194 -8.05 2.08 -4.17
N TYR A 195 -7.64 0.81 -4.27
CA TYR A 195 -8.06 -0.14 -5.31
C TYR A 195 -7.72 -1.56 -4.88
N VAL A 196 -8.38 -2.53 -5.51
CA VAL A 196 -8.07 -3.96 -5.38
C VAL A 196 -7.26 -4.43 -6.59
N PHE A 197 -6.29 -5.30 -6.36
CA PHE A 197 -5.48 -5.89 -7.42
C PHE A 197 -6.02 -7.29 -7.73
N VAL A 198 -6.63 -7.45 -8.92
CA VAL A 198 -7.16 -8.75 -9.36
C VAL A 198 -6.00 -9.60 -9.88
N MET A 199 -5.66 -10.67 -9.16
CA MET A 199 -4.57 -11.59 -9.49
C MET A 199 -4.95 -12.53 -10.64
N ALA A 200 -5.09 -11.96 -11.83
CA ALA A 200 -5.47 -12.66 -13.07
C ALA A 200 -4.31 -13.45 -13.69
N TYR A 201 -3.61 -14.23 -12.87
CA TYR A 201 -2.56 -15.18 -13.23
C TYR A 201 -2.74 -16.45 -12.38
N ASP A 202 -2.02 -17.51 -12.73
CA ASP A 202 -2.14 -18.84 -12.13
C ASP A 202 -3.58 -19.39 -12.11
N MET A 203 -4.40 -18.94 -13.07
CA MET A 203 -5.87 -19.05 -13.03
C MET A 203 -6.41 -20.46 -13.19
N ARG A 204 -5.56 -21.43 -13.56
CA ARG A 204 -5.96 -22.83 -13.56
C ARG A 204 -6.19 -23.35 -12.14
N SER A 205 -5.72 -22.63 -11.11
CA SER A 205 -5.84 -22.90 -9.66
C SER A 205 -6.09 -24.37 -9.32
N GLN A 206 -5.08 -25.20 -9.59
CA GLN A 206 -5.18 -26.66 -9.49
C GLN A 206 -4.84 -27.18 -8.08
N LEU A 207 -5.12 -26.39 -7.04
CA LEU A 207 -4.87 -26.80 -5.65
C LEU A 207 -5.65 -28.06 -5.26
N TYR A 208 -6.82 -28.28 -5.87
CA TYR A 208 -7.75 -29.36 -5.50
C TYR A 208 -8.23 -30.22 -6.68
N ASP A 209 -7.69 -30.05 -7.90
CA ASP A 209 -8.16 -30.71 -9.13
C ASP A 209 -7.00 -31.33 -9.94
N HIS A 210 -7.32 -32.06 -11.00
CA HIS A 210 -6.37 -32.71 -11.90
C HIS A 210 -5.45 -31.70 -12.61
N CYS A 211 -4.15 -32.03 -12.65
CA CYS A 211 -3.13 -31.20 -13.31
C CYS A 211 -3.25 -31.28 -14.85
N LEU A 212 -4.03 -30.37 -15.43
CA LEU A 212 -4.23 -30.21 -16.87
C LEU A 212 -3.56 -28.91 -17.36
N ALA A 213 -2.68 -29.02 -18.35
CA ALA A 213 -2.03 -27.87 -18.96
C ALA A 213 -3.06 -26.85 -19.49
N GLY A 214 -2.72 -25.56 -19.40
CA GLY A 214 -3.54 -24.45 -19.88
C GLY A 214 -2.77 -23.14 -19.87
N ALA A 215 -3.40 -22.08 -20.38
CA ALA A 215 -2.82 -20.74 -20.28
C ALA A 215 -2.79 -20.28 -18.82
N ASN A 216 -1.77 -19.50 -18.48
CA ASN A 216 -1.63 -18.90 -17.15
C ASN A 216 -2.74 -17.87 -16.87
N SER A 217 -3.01 -17.02 -17.87
CA SER A 217 -4.00 -15.94 -17.85
C SER A 217 -4.85 -15.98 -19.13
N PRO A 218 -5.79 -16.94 -19.26
CA PRO A 218 -6.65 -17.05 -20.44
C PRO A 218 -7.63 -15.88 -20.54
N ILE A 219 -7.44 -15.01 -21.54
CA ILE A 219 -8.16 -13.74 -21.70
C ILE A 219 -9.70 -13.83 -21.56
N ALA A 220 -10.32 -14.89 -22.08
CA ALA A 220 -11.78 -15.06 -21.99
C ALA A 220 -12.26 -15.33 -20.55
N GLN A 221 -11.45 -16.00 -19.74
CA GLN A 221 -11.76 -16.24 -18.32
C GLN A 221 -11.41 -15.02 -17.49
N VAL A 222 -10.33 -14.31 -17.83
CA VAL A 222 -9.97 -13.04 -17.19
C VAL A 222 -11.11 -12.04 -17.35
N GLN A 223 -11.60 -11.85 -18.58
CA GLN A 223 -12.70 -10.92 -18.85
C GLN A 223 -13.94 -11.29 -18.04
N ARG A 224 -14.30 -12.58 -18.00
CA ARG A 224 -15.46 -13.03 -17.21
C ARG A 224 -15.27 -12.78 -15.72
N GLY A 225 -14.10 -13.12 -15.17
CA GLY A 225 -13.81 -12.89 -13.75
C GLY A 225 -13.87 -11.41 -13.37
N LEU A 226 -13.40 -10.53 -14.25
CA LEU A 226 -13.52 -9.07 -14.08
C LEU A 226 -14.97 -8.58 -14.22
N ASP A 227 -15.76 -9.13 -15.13
CA ASP A 227 -17.18 -8.77 -15.30
C ASP A 227 -18.05 -9.24 -14.11
N ASP A 228 -17.62 -10.30 -13.40
CA ASP A 228 -18.32 -10.84 -12.24
C ASP A 228 -18.08 -10.02 -10.96
N TYR A 229 -16.99 -9.24 -10.89
CA TYR A 229 -16.64 -8.35 -9.76
C TYR A 229 -17.51 -7.09 -9.72
#